data_AF-A0AAQ4D406-F1
#
_entry.id   AF-A0AAQ4D406-F1
#
_cell.length_a   1.000
_cell.length_b   1.000
_cell.length_c   1.000
_cell.angle_alpha   90.00
_cell.angle_beta   90.00
_cell.angle_gamma   90.00
#
_symmetry.space_group_name_H-M   'P 1'
#
loop_
_entity.id
_entity.type
_entity.pdbx_description
1 polymer ?
#
loop_
_entity_poly.entity_id
_entity_poly.type
_entity_poly.pdbx_seq_one_letter_code
_entity_poly.pdbx_strand_id
1 'polypeptide(L)'
;MAKSSKVIQSLLEKEMNVLRTTQVSALESTEGQANNNTFLGKRGKDFQFADVWPIAVDFLEFSAEEPQESQLSLLTSWLAKVA
;
A
#
# COMPACT_ATOMS: atom_id res chain seq x y z
N MET A 1 18.22 3.63 -13.82
CA MET A 1 16.99 2.88 -14.18
C MET A 1 16.01 3.01 -13.02
N ALA A 2 14.96 3.80 -13.19
CA ALA A 2 13.89 3.87 -12.19
C ALA A 2 13.14 2.52 -12.17
N LYS A 3 12.78 2.02 -11.00
CA LYS A 3 11.89 0.86 -10.89
C LYS A 3 10.50 1.30 -11.34
N SER A 4 9.80 0.47 -12.11
CA SER A 4 8.42 0.78 -12.48
C SER A 4 7.51 0.78 -11.26
N SER A 5 6.44 1.56 -11.32
CA SER A 5 5.37 1.62 -10.32
C SER A 5 4.86 0.24 -9.92
N LYS A 6 4.69 -0.67 -10.89
CA LYS A 6 4.27 -2.06 -10.66
C LYS A 6 5.27 -2.86 -9.83
N VAL A 7 6.58 -2.67 -10.07
CA VAL A 7 7.63 -3.33 -9.28
C VAL A 7 7.64 -2.77 -7.86
N ILE A 8 7.50 -1.45 -7.70
CA ILE A 8 7.42 -0.80 -6.38
C ILE A 8 6.19 -1.32 -5.62
N GLN A 9 5.02 -1.36 -6.25
CA GLN A 9 3.81 -1.90 -5.66
C GLN A 9 4.02 -3.33 -5.16
N SER A 10 4.54 -4.23 -6.01
CA SER A 10 4.76 -5.64 -5.63
C SER A 10 5.77 -5.79 -4.47
N LEU A 11 6.82 -4.97 -4.43
CA LEU A 11 7.79 -4.99 -3.34
C LEU A 11 7.16 -4.53 -2.02
N LEU A 12 6.38 -3.45 -2.06
CA LEU A 12 5.67 -2.95 -0.88
C LEU A 12 4.60 -3.94 -0.40
N GLU A 13 3.87 -4.59 -1.32
CA GLU A 13 2.88 -5.61 -0.95
C GLU A 13 3.52 -6.78 -0.19
N LYS A 14 4.68 -7.26 -0.68
CA LYS A 14 5.46 -8.31 0.00
C LYS A 14 5.95 -7.86 1.37
N GLU A 15 6.50 -6.65 1.46
CA GLU A 15 7.01 -6.12 2.74
C GLU A 15 5.88 -5.95 3.76
N MET A 16 4.73 -5.42 3.34
CA MET A 16 3.55 -5.29 4.20
C MET A 16 3.01 -6.65 4.66
N ASN A 17 3.13 -7.69 3.82
CA ASN A 17 2.77 -9.06 4.20
C ASN A 17 3.68 -9.59 5.33
N VAL A 18 4.97 -9.28 5.28
CA VAL A 18 5.94 -9.62 6.34
C VAL A 18 5.60 -8.85 7.61
N LEU A 19 5.50 -7.52 7.52
CA LEU A 19 5.26 -6.64 8.67
C LEU A 19 3.98 -6.99 9.43
N ARG A 20 2.87 -7.24 8.72
CA ARG A 20 1.61 -7.61 9.39
C ARG A 20 1.70 -8.96 10.10
N THR A 21 2.47 -9.91 9.55
CA THR A 21 2.64 -11.23 10.16
C THR A 21 3.51 -11.12 11.42
N THR A 22 4.62 -10.40 11.34
CA THR A 22 5.52 -10.18 12.49
C THR A 22 4.82 -9.43 13.62
N GLN A 23 4.03 -8.39 13.30
CA GLN A 23 3.27 -7.66 14.31
C GLN A 23 2.21 -8.55 14.97
N VAL A 24 1.48 -9.37 14.18
CA VAL A 24 0.52 -10.33 14.76
C VAL A 24 1.23 -11.32 15.69
N SER A 25 2.34 -11.92 15.27
CA SER A 25 3.09 -12.88 16.11
C SER A 25 3.67 -12.24 17.38
N ALA A 26 4.15 -11.00 17.31
CA ALA A 26 4.64 -10.28 18.48
C ALA A 26 3.52 -10.01 19.50
N LEU A 27 2.32 -9.68 19.02
CA LEU A 27 1.16 -9.38 19.85
C LEU A 27 0.53 -10.65 20.48
N GLU A 28 0.55 -11.78 19.77
CA GLU A 28 0.18 -13.10 20.35
C GLU A 28 1.09 -13.47 21.52
N SER A 29 2.35 -13.06 21.50
CA SER A 29 3.29 -13.30 22.60
C SER A 29 3.04 -12.45 23.85
N THR A 30 2.11 -11.47 23.81
CA THR A 30 1.87 -10.51 24.92
C THR A 30 0.44 -10.57 25.49
N GLU A 31 -0.23 -11.73 25.44
CA GLU A 31 -1.62 -11.94 25.92
C GLU A 31 -1.93 -11.19 27.24
N GLY A 32 -2.65 -10.07 27.14
CA GLY A 32 -3.08 -9.29 28.31
C GLY A 32 -3.42 -7.82 28.06
N GLN A 33 -2.87 -7.18 27.02
CA GLN A 33 -3.23 -5.80 26.68
C GLN A 33 -4.38 -5.75 25.65
N ALA A 34 -5.45 -5.03 26.00
CA ALA A 34 -6.60 -4.77 25.14
C ALA A 34 -6.13 -4.09 23.85
N ASN A 35 -6.01 -4.88 22.78
CA ASN A 35 -5.40 -4.44 21.55
C ASN A 35 -6.49 -3.99 20.59
N ASN A 36 -6.49 -2.71 20.23
CA ASN A 36 -7.43 -2.10 19.29
C ASN A 36 -7.05 -2.47 17.82
N ASN A 37 -6.77 -3.76 17.60
CA ASN A 37 -6.10 -4.27 16.41
C ASN A 37 -7.04 -4.32 15.20
N THR A 38 -6.85 -3.38 14.27
CA THR A 38 -7.38 -3.51 12.92
C THR A 38 -6.42 -4.37 12.11
N PHE A 39 -6.86 -5.55 11.68
CA PHE A 39 -6.08 -6.41 10.79
C PHE A 39 -5.92 -5.75 9.42
N LEU A 40 -4.69 -5.71 8.90
CA LEU A 40 -4.40 -5.07 7.62
C LEU A 40 -4.67 -6.01 6.43
N GLY A 41 -5.64 -5.64 5.60
CA GLY A 41 -6.06 -6.39 4.41
C GLY A 41 -6.96 -7.57 4.74
N LYS A 42 -6.91 -8.64 3.94
CA LYS A 42 -7.70 -9.87 4.17
C LYS A 42 -6.89 -10.98 4.84
N ARG A 43 -7.55 -11.72 5.73
CA ARG A 43 -6.98 -12.92 6.38
C ARG A 43 -6.96 -14.09 5.39
N GLY A 44 -5.97 -14.97 5.52
CA GLY A 44 -5.88 -16.21 4.72
C GLY A 44 -5.40 -16.05 3.28
N LYS A 45 -4.92 -14.86 2.89
CA LYS A 45 -4.24 -14.62 1.61
C LYS A 45 -3.17 -13.55 1.76
N ASP A 46 -2.24 -13.44 0.82
CA ASP A 46 -1.21 -12.39 0.82
C ASP A 46 -1.80 -10.98 0.76
N PHE A 47 -1.09 -10.04 1.36
CA PHE A 47 -1.49 -8.63 1.35
C PHE A 47 -1.45 -8.07 -0.07
N GLN A 48 -2.51 -7.35 -0.45
CA GLN A 48 -2.57 -6.54 -1.66
C GLN A 48 -3.18 -5.19 -1.29
N PHE A 49 -2.72 -4.10 -1.91
CA PHE A 49 -3.26 -2.77 -1.63
C PHE A 49 -4.76 -2.67 -1.95
N ALA A 50 -5.25 -3.47 -2.90
CA ALA A 50 -6.67 -3.57 -3.25
C ALA A 50 -7.56 -4.12 -2.11
N ASP A 51 -6.99 -4.72 -1.08
CA ASP A 51 -7.75 -5.26 0.06
C ASP A 51 -7.88 -4.30 1.24
N VAL A 52 -7.32 -3.10 1.17
CA VAL A 52 -7.31 -2.12 2.26
C VAL A 52 -8.57 -1.26 2.26
N TRP A 53 -9.74 -1.87 2.10
CA TRP A 53 -11.01 -1.14 2.12
C TRP A 53 -11.25 -0.50 3.49
N PRO A 54 -11.71 0.78 3.57
CA PRO A 54 -12.24 1.63 2.49
C PRO A 54 -11.22 2.50 1.74
N ILE A 55 -9.92 2.33 2.00
CA ILE A 55 -8.86 3.16 1.42
C ILE A 55 -8.54 2.68 0.01
N ALA A 56 -8.72 3.57 -0.97
CA ALA A 56 -8.25 3.35 -2.33
C ALA A 56 -6.77 3.77 -2.45
N VAL A 57 -5.92 2.86 -2.92
CA VAL A 57 -4.49 3.11 -3.11
C VAL A 57 -4.14 2.89 -4.58
N ASP A 58 -3.62 3.93 -5.22
CA ASP A 58 -3.21 3.91 -6.63
C ASP A 58 -1.70 4.20 -6.73
N PHE A 59 -1.05 3.59 -7.71
CA PHE A 59 0.36 3.80 -8.01
C PHE A 59 0.51 4.44 -9.40
N LEU A 60 1.33 5.47 -9.50
CA LEU A 60 1.62 6.19 -10.74
C LEU A 60 3.12 6.45 -10.88
N GLU A 61 3.58 6.63 -12.12
CA GLU A 61 4.95 7.01 -12.42
C GLU A 61 5.00 8.49 -12.76
N PHE A 62 5.95 9.20 -12.15
CA PHE A 62 6.09 10.65 -12.31
C PHE A 62 7.56 11.05 -12.22
N SER A 63 7.97 12.04 -13.01
CA SER A 63 9.25 12.73 -12.87
C SER A 63 9.01 14.21 -12.58
N ALA A 64 9.56 14.72 -11.48
CA ALA A 64 9.46 16.14 -11.15
C ALA A 64 10.48 16.99 -11.92
N GLU A 65 11.59 16.39 -12.35
CA GLU A 65 12.63 17.05 -13.13
C GLU A 65 12.24 17.18 -14.60
N GLU A 66 11.60 16.14 -15.16
CA GLU A 66 11.15 16.09 -16.55
C GLU A 66 9.71 15.54 -16.62
N PRO A 67 8.70 16.32 -16.20
CA PRO A 67 7.32 15.86 -16.20
C PRO A 67 6.78 15.71 -17.62
N GLN A 68 6.30 14.51 -17.95
CA GLN A 68 5.61 14.28 -19.21
C GLN A 68 4.14 14.69 -19.09
N GLU A 69 3.54 15.21 -20.16
CA GLU A 69 2.13 15.62 -20.20
C GLU A 69 1.18 14.46 -19.84
N SER A 70 1.51 13.24 -20.27
CA SER A 70 0.82 12.02 -19.88
C SER A 70 0.84 11.75 -18.37
N GLN A 71 1.95 12.05 -17.70
CA GLN A 71 2.08 11.88 -16.25
C GLN A 71 1.32 12.96 -15.47
N LEU A 72 1.37 14.22 -15.95
CA LEU A 72 0.63 15.33 -15.35
C LEU A 72 -0.88 15.14 -15.47
N SER A 73 -1.37 14.70 -16.63
CA SER A 73 -2.79 14.41 -16.85
C SER A 73 -3.29 13.26 -15.96
N LEU A 74 -2.50 12.19 -15.78
CA LEU A 74 -2.83 11.11 -14.84
C LEU A 74 -2.88 11.60 -13.39
N LEU A 75 -1.87 12.36 -12.95
CA LEU A 75 -1.80 12.89 -11.59
C LEU A 75 -2.96 13.85 -11.28
N THR A 76 -3.26 14.77 -12.19
CA THR A 76 -4.35 15.74 -12.02
C THR A 76 -5.72 15.07 -12.03
N SER A 77 -5.93 14.07 -12.90
CA SER A 77 -7.14 13.24 -12.89
C SER A 77 -7.32 12.50 -11.57
N TRP A 78 -6.24 11.92 -11.02
CA TRP A 78 -6.27 11.26 -9.73
C TRP A 78 -6.59 12.24 -8.59
N LEU A 79 -5.94 13.42 -8.57
CA LEU A 79 -6.20 14.47 -7.59
C LEU A 79 -7.67 14.92 -7.63
N ALA A 80 -8.25 15.09 -8.81
CA ALA A 80 -9.66 15.46 -8.96
C ALA A 80 -10.64 14.38 -8.47
N LYS A 81 -10.23 13.10 -8.42
CA LYS A 81 -11.03 11.99 -7.90
C LYS A 81 -11.03 11.95 -6.36
N VAL A 82 -9.96 12.42 -5.72
CA VAL A 82 -9.76 12.32 -4.26
C VAL A 82 -9.98 13.64 -3.51
N ALA A 83 -9.99 14.78 -4.20
CA ALA A 83 -10.33 16.10 -3.67
C ALA A 83 -11.85 16.30 -3.55
#